data_AF-A0A2V9HHJ7-F1
#
_entry.id   AF-A0A2V9HHJ7-F1
#
_cell.length_a   1.000
_cell.length_b   1.000
_cell.length_c   1.000
_cell.angle_alpha   90.00
_cell.angle_beta   90.00
_cell.angle_gamma   90.00
#
_symmetry.space_group_name_H-M   'P 1'
#
loop_
_entity.id
_entity.type
_entity.pdbx_description
1 polymer ?
#
loop_
_entity_poly.entity_id
_entity_poly.type
_entity_poly.pdbx_seq_one_letter_code
_entity_poly.pdbx_strand_id
1 'polypeptide(L)'
;MGAPATAVRIRHDLHTRLVNARARTDEVFRVVREEAIYDRPIPERHRIIFYVGHIEAFDWNLLAQRAFGLQPIQRTFDQLFAFGIDPVEGGLPSDTPADWP
;
A
#
# COMPACT_ATOMS: atom_id res chain seq x y z
N MET A 1 -9.55 -19.60 -32.73
CA MET A 1 -8.53 -20.13 -31.78
C MET A 1 -7.61 -19.08 -31.13
N GLY A 2 -7.73 -17.76 -31.40
CA GLY A 2 -6.76 -16.75 -30.90
C GLY A 2 -7.11 -15.96 -29.62
N ALA A 3 -8.37 -15.93 -29.20
CA ALA A 3 -8.81 -15.21 -28.00
C ALA A 3 -8.25 -15.76 -26.66
N PRO A 4 -8.28 -17.09 -26.39
CA PRO A 4 -7.77 -17.61 -25.13
C PRO A 4 -6.24 -17.44 -24.98
N ALA A 5 -5.49 -17.60 -26.06
CA ALA A 5 -4.04 -17.36 -26.06
C ALA A 5 -3.69 -15.90 -25.73
N THR A 6 -4.50 -14.95 -26.22
CA THR A 6 -4.32 -13.52 -25.93
C THR A 6 -4.62 -13.20 -24.46
N ALA A 7 -5.70 -13.76 -23.89
CA ALA A 7 -6.05 -13.55 -22.48
C ALA A 7 -4.98 -14.10 -21.52
N VAL A 8 -4.43 -15.29 -21.82
CA VAL A 8 -3.33 -15.89 -21.04
C VAL A 8 -2.09 -15.02 -21.07
N ARG A 9 -1.72 -14.48 -22.24
CA ARG A 9 -0.57 -13.56 -22.37
C ARG A 9 -0.80 -12.28 -21.56
N ILE A 10 -1.97 -11.66 -21.68
CA ILE A 10 -2.30 -10.45 -20.90
C ILE A 10 -2.19 -10.72 -19.40
N ARG A 11 -2.73 -11.84 -18.91
CA ARG A 11 -2.64 -12.22 -17.50
C ARG A 11 -1.18 -12.36 -17.07
N HIS A 12 -0.35 -13.04 -17.86
CA HIS A 12 1.08 -13.21 -17.57
C HIS A 12 1.82 -11.87 -17.51
N ASP A 13 1.56 -10.97 -18.46
CA ASP A 13 2.21 -9.67 -18.53
C ASP A 13 1.80 -8.77 -17.36
N LEU A 14 0.51 -8.74 -17.01
CA LEU A 14 0.02 -7.99 -15.85
C LEU A 14 0.57 -8.53 -14.53
N HIS A 15 0.63 -9.86 -14.38
CA HIS A 15 1.24 -10.49 -13.21
C HIS A 15 2.71 -10.11 -13.07
N THR A 16 3.48 -10.19 -14.17
CA THR A 16 4.90 -9.80 -14.18
C THR A 16 5.09 -8.33 -13.81
N ARG A 17 4.24 -7.44 -14.35
CA ARG A 17 4.27 -6.00 -14.02
C ARG A 17 3.97 -5.75 -12.55
N LEU A 18 3.01 -6.47 -11.96
CA LEU A 18 2.68 -6.35 -10.54
C LEU A 18 3.87 -6.78 -9.67
N VAL A 19 4.45 -7.96 -9.92
CA VAL A 19 5.64 -8.44 -9.19
C VAL A 19 6.80 -7.45 -9.27
N ASN A 20 7.08 -6.91 -10.46
CA ASN A 20 8.14 -5.92 -10.64
C ASN A 20 7.84 -4.60 -9.92
N ALA A 21 6.57 -4.17 -9.87
CA ALA A 21 6.19 -2.98 -9.12
C ALA A 21 6.40 -3.18 -7.61
N ARG A 22 6.04 -4.35 -7.07
CA ARG A 22 6.25 -4.71 -5.66
C ARG A 22 7.73 -4.74 -5.29
N ALA A 23 8.57 -5.36 -6.11
CA ALA A 23 10.02 -5.37 -5.90
C ALA A 23 10.61 -3.94 -5.86
N ARG A 24 10.14 -3.04 -6.73
CA ARG A 24 10.57 -1.62 -6.73
C ARG A 24 10.10 -0.88 -5.48
N THR A 25 8.89 -1.17 -4.99
CA THR A 25 8.40 -0.64 -3.71
C THR A 25 9.31 -1.09 -2.56
N ASP A 26 9.69 -2.37 -2.53
CA ASP A 26 10.61 -2.90 -1.50
C ASP A 26 11.99 -2.25 -1.57
N GLU A 27 12.53 -2.00 -2.77
CA GLU A 27 13.79 -1.28 -2.96
C GLU A 27 13.73 0.16 -2.41
N VAL A 28 12.60 0.86 -2.60
CA VAL A 28 12.40 2.21 -2.06
C VAL A 28 12.38 2.18 -0.54
N PHE A 29 11.61 1.27 0.09
CA PHE A 29 11.55 1.20 1.55
C PHE A 29 12.86 0.71 2.19
N ARG A 30 13.70 -0.02 1.46
CA ARG A 30 15.03 -0.43 1.94
C ARG A 30 15.98 0.75 2.20
N VAL A 31 15.69 1.94 1.65
CA VAL A 31 16.46 3.16 1.94
C VAL A 31 16.19 3.65 3.37
N VAL A 32 15.04 3.31 3.94
CA VAL A 32 14.65 3.69 5.31
C VAL A 32 15.36 2.79 6.31
N ARG A 33 16.01 3.39 7.31
CA ARG A 33 16.59 2.64 8.43
C ARG A 33 15.47 2.05 9.28
N GLU A 34 15.65 0.83 9.77
CA GLU A 34 14.62 0.10 10.53
C GLU A 34 14.12 0.91 11.75
N GLU A 35 15.03 1.55 12.49
CA GLU A 35 14.71 2.38 13.65
C GLU A 35 13.91 3.65 13.31
N ALA A 36 13.88 4.06 12.04
CA ALA A 36 13.18 5.25 11.56
C ALA A 36 11.78 4.93 11.00
N ILE A 37 11.34 3.67 11.02
CA ILE A 37 10.07 3.29 10.37
C ILE A 37 8.85 4.03 10.98
N TYR A 38 8.92 4.40 12.25
CA TYR A 38 7.88 5.18 12.93
C TYR A 38 8.13 6.68 12.92
N ASP A 39 9.20 7.18 12.30
CA ASP A 39 9.50 8.61 12.26
C ASP A 39 8.53 9.37 11.34
N ARG A 40 8.41 10.67 11.62
CA ARG A 40 7.78 11.66 10.74
C ARG A 40 8.77 12.80 10.43
N PRO A 41 9.60 12.66 9.40
CA PRO A 41 10.59 13.68 9.05
C PRO A 41 9.96 14.96 8.49
N ILE A 42 8.76 14.87 7.89
CA ILE A 42 8.02 15.99 7.31
C ILE A 42 6.69 16.11 8.08
N PRO A 43 6.44 17.21 8.83
CA PRO A 43 5.26 17.35 9.68
C PRO A 43 3.91 17.17 8.95
N GLU A 44 3.84 17.57 7.68
CA GLU A 44 2.65 17.49 6.83
C GLU A 44 2.40 16.09 6.26
N ARG A 45 3.30 15.13 6.52
CA ARG A 45 3.22 13.76 6.00
C ARG A 45 2.97 12.76 7.12
N HIS A 46 2.44 11.60 6.75
CA HIS A 46 2.25 10.49 7.68
C HIS A 46 3.60 9.90 8.11
N ARG A 47 3.60 9.13 9.21
CA ARG A 47 4.80 8.37 9.61
C ARG A 47 5.17 7.37 8.52
N ILE A 48 6.44 7.00 8.41
CA ILE A 48 6.90 6.16 7.29
C ILE A 48 6.13 4.82 7.24
N ILE A 49 5.84 4.22 8.39
CA ILE A 49 5.04 2.98 8.53
C ILE A 49 3.67 3.07 7.85
N PHE A 50 3.04 4.25 7.81
CA PHE A 50 1.77 4.45 7.11
C PHE A 50 1.90 4.09 5.64
N TYR A 51 2.98 4.51 4.97
CA TYR A 51 3.13 4.30 3.53
C TYR A 51 3.34 2.83 3.17
N VAL A 52 3.95 2.04 4.07
CA VAL A 52 4.06 0.59 3.91
C VAL A 52 2.67 -0.02 3.91
N GLY A 53 1.89 0.21 4.97
CA GLY A 53 0.54 -0.33 5.06
C GLY A 53 -0.44 0.26 4.03
N HIS A 54 -0.25 1.51 3.59
CA HIS A 54 -1.09 2.18 2.61
C HIS A 54 -1.05 1.49 1.26
N ILE A 55 0.14 1.05 0.82
CA ILE A 55 0.27 0.32 -0.44
C ILE A 55 -0.36 -1.07 -0.32
N GLU A 56 -0.19 -1.77 0.80
CA GLU A 56 -0.86 -3.07 1.03
C GLU A 56 -2.38 -2.95 1.03
N ALA A 57 -2.91 -1.97 1.78
CA ALA A 57 -4.34 -1.73 1.86
C ALA A 57 -4.92 -1.31 0.50
N PHE A 58 -4.17 -0.55 -0.31
CA PHE A 58 -4.60 -0.19 -1.66
C PHE A 58 -4.72 -1.42 -2.56
N ASP A 59 -3.70 -2.28 -2.59
CA ASP A 59 -3.71 -3.53 -3.36
C ASP A 59 -4.86 -4.43 -2.90
N TRP A 60 -5.03 -4.59 -1.59
CA TRP A 60 -6.07 -5.46 -1.03
C TRP A 60 -7.48 -4.93 -1.28
N ASN A 61 -7.73 -3.65 -0.99
CA ASN A 61 -9.06 -3.05 -1.11
C ASN A 61 -9.50 -2.97 -2.58
N LEU A 62 -8.60 -2.63 -3.51
CA LEU A 62 -8.97 -2.42 -4.91
C LEU A 62 -8.86 -3.67 -5.78
N LEU A 63 -7.79 -4.47 -5.62
CA LEU A 63 -7.62 -5.67 -6.44
C LEU A 63 -8.32 -6.85 -5.78
N ALA A 64 -7.90 -7.24 -4.57
CA ALA A 64 -8.40 -8.45 -3.93
C ALA A 64 -9.91 -8.37 -3.65
N GLN A 65 -10.37 -7.35 -2.93
CA GLN A 65 -11.78 -7.23 -2.56
C GLN A 65 -12.63 -6.79 -3.75
N ARG A 66 -12.33 -5.63 -4.36
CA ARG A 66 -13.22 -5.05 -5.38
C ARG A 66 -13.17 -5.78 -6.72
N ALA A 67 -12.00 -6.19 -7.21
CA ALA A 67 -11.89 -6.85 -8.52
C ALA A 67 -12.11 -8.37 -8.45
N PHE A 68 -11.69 -9.02 -7.36
CA PHE A 68 -11.75 -10.48 -7.23
C PHE A 68 -12.74 -11.00 -6.17
N GLY A 69 -13.38 -10.14 -5.38
CA GLY A 69 -14.36 -10.55 -4.37
C GLY A 69 -13.77 -11.32 -3.19
N LEU A 70 -12.46 -11.19 -2.95
CA LEU A 70 -11.79 -11.86 -1.83
C LEU A 70 -12.19 -11.23 -0.49
N GLN A 71 -12.17 -12.02 0.57
CA GLN A 71 -12.51 -11.56 1.91
C GLN A 71 -11.35 -10.78 2.55
N PRO A 72 -11.61 -9.76 3.39
CA PRO A 72 -10.59 -9.10 4.20
C PRO A 72 -9.77 -10.09 5.03
N ILE A 73 -8.44 -9.95 5.04
CA ILE A 73 -7.58 -10.71 5.98
C ILE A 73 -7.59 -10.03 7.34
N GLN A 74 -7.41 -8.71 7.37
CA GLN A 74 -7.37 -7.93 8.60
C GLN A 74 -8.05 -6.57 8.40
N ARG A 75 -9.38 -6.55 8.55
CA ARG A 75 -10.22 -5.37 8.29
C ARG A 75 -9.74 -4.10 9.01
N THR A 76 -9.19 -4.23 10.23
CA THR A 76 -8.66 -3.08 10.97
C THR A 76 -7.51 -2.41 10.24
N PHE A 77 -6.61 -3.18 9.60
CA PHE A 77 -5.51 -2.63 8.82
C PHE A 77 -5.99 -2.08 7.48
N ASP A 78 -6.92 -2.79 6.83
CA ASP A 78 -7.56 -2.30 5.60
C ASP A 78 -8.20 -0.92 5.78
N GLN A 79 -8.69 -0.61 6.99
CA GLN A 79 -9.25 0.69 7.36
C GLN A 79 -8.17 1.69 7.81
N LEU A 80 -7.27 1.26 8.71
CA LEU A 80 -6.21 2.09 9.28
C LEU A 80 -5.31 2.69 8.20
N PHE A 81 -5.05 1.96 7.12
CA PHE A 81 -4.14 2.43 6.07
C PHE A 81 -4.86 3.00 4.84
N ALA A 82 -6.19 3.13 4.84
CA ALA A 82 -6.97 3.54 3.65
C ALA A 82 -7.53 4.97 3.71
N PHE A 83 -6.78 5.92 4.29
CA PHE A 83 -7.12 7.35 4.26
C PHE A 83 -6.15 8.18 3.40
N GLY A 84 -6.52 9.45 3.18
CA GLY A 84 -5.78 10.37 2.30
C GLY A 84 -4.39 10.75 2.83
N ILE A 85 -3.48 11.08 1.91
CA ILE A 85 -2.08 11.40 2.24
C ILE A 85 -1.82 12.87 2.62
N ASP A 86 -2.79 13.75 2.32
CA ASP A 86 -2.68 15.18 2.59
C ASP A 86 -3.48 15.56 3.85
N PRO A 87 -2.98 16.51 4.66
CA PRO A 87 -3.69 16.97 5.84
C PRO A 87 -5.00 17.66 5.45
N VAL A 88 -6.04 17.42 6.25
CA VAL A 88 -7.35 18.05 6.07
C VAL A 88 -7.36 19.37 6.84
N GLU A 89 -7.79 20.45 6.19
CA GLU A 89 -8.02 21.77 6.83
C GLU A 89 -6.81 22.39 7.55
N GLY A 90 -5.58 21.99 7.19
CA GLY A 90 -4.35 22.52 7.80
C GLY A 90 -4.02 21.92 9.17
N GLY A 91 -4.78 20.94 9.64
CA GLY A 91 -4.45 20.18 10.84
C GLY A 91 -3.29 19.22 10.57
N LEU A 92 -2.16 19.42 11.24
CA LEU A 92 -1.07 18.45 11.21
C LEU A 92 -1.44 17.17 11.99
N PRO A 93 -0.99 15.98 11.55
CA PRO A 93 -1.24 14.75 12.28
C PRO A 93 -0.66 14.81 13.70
N SER A 94 -1.40 14.36 14.70
CA SER A 94 -1.02 14.38 16.12
C SER A 94 -0.75 12.99 16.71
N ASP A 95 -0.84 11.93 15.90
CA ASP A 95 -0.50 10.56 16.32
C ASP A 95 0.97 10.46 16.75
N THR A 96 1.23 9.48 17.59
CA THR A 96 2.52 9.10 18.18
C THR A 96 3.01 7.77 17.58
N PRO A 97 4.30 7.41 17.72
CA PRO A 97 4.79 6.11 17.25
C PRO A 97 3.98 4.92 17.80
N ALA A 98 3.48 5.02 19.04
CA ALA A 98 2.75 3.95 19.71
C ALA A 98 1.32 3.74 19.19
N ASP A 99 0.80 4.65 18.36
CA ASP A 99 -0.52 4.51 17.73
C ASP A 99 -0.49 3.61 16.48
N TRP A 100 0.70 3.15 16.07
CA TRP A 100 0.91 2.32 14.90
C TRP A 100 1.30 0.88 15.28
N PRO A 101 0.91 -0.12 14.47
CA PRO A 101 1.22 -1.53 14.72
C PRO A 101 2.69 -1.89 14.54
#